data_AF-A0A2E1QM65-F1
#
_entry.id   AF-A0A2E1QM65-F1
#
_cell.length_a   1.000
_cell.length_b   1.000
_cell.length_c   1.000
_cell.angle_alpha   90.00
_cell.angle_beta   90.00
_cell.angle_gamma   90.00
#
_symmetry.space_group_name_H-M   'P 1'
#
loop_
_entity.id
_entity.type
_entity.pdbx_description
1 polymer ?
#
loop_
_entity_poly.entity_id
_entity_poly.type
_entity_poly.pdbx_seq_one_letter_code
_entity_poly.pdbx_strand_id
1 'polypeptide(L)'
;MKKLLSSFEELSKLKPSNSIESSYSDQFIKFKSYNMNYSNEVKSLFNKIDKEINVDESLEALISGDLVNESENRAAFHPKLRNQSEQFLKTGFPKIKKLKDELITNNKKNIVILGIGGSYEGSNLLLEALKSFSNEIFNFYFINGPDDNEFHEVMNGLPASETTFIVSSKSLTTHETLESLKHAKKWLKKNSYEESVKSNFIVLTANEKEAKTLFKEKNIFLIDDEIGGRYSVWSNISIPAILDIEENYIKFLQGGNEVDRLITSDKSFKEFIKDLSYKDIWENNFLNFNNRILLSYSWPLRSFPNYAQQLEMESLGKPANPKSIFKKTSQTIFGGFGPKAQHSYFQQLHQGTENYSVDFFSNIEDRVDEKLISKQLQAQLTLFKNCPEELKGSKEEVKANVNLNHFELAKIDPFHLGYLIALWEYRTFITAKILQINPFDQFGVEAGKKLTEKL
;
A
#
# COMPACT_ATOMS: atom_id res chain seq x y z
N MET A 1 -30.28 -2.69 11.62
CA MET A 1 -29.44 -1.54 12.05
C MET A 1 -29.56 -1.07 13.50
N LYS A 2 -30.59 -0.34 13.98
CA LYS A 2 -30.60 0.21 15.37
C LYS A 2 -30.35 -0.82 16.49
N LYS A 3 -30.97 -2.01 16.38
CA LYS A 3 -30.76 -3.12 17.33
C LYS A 3 -29.32 -3.66 17.31
N LEU A 4 -28.65 -3.64 16.15
CA LEU A 4 -27.25 -4.09 16.05
C LEU A 4 -26.32 -3.10 16.74
N LEU A 5 -26.55 -1.80 16.54
CA LEU A 5 -25.77 -0.75 17.21
C LEU A 5 -25.85 -0.87 18.74
N SER A 6 -27.05 -1.04 19.30
CA SER A 6 -27.21 -1.23 20.76
C SER A 6 -26.48 -2.47 21.26
N SER A 7 -26.45 -3.57 20.48
CA SER A 7 -25.70 -4.77 20.84
C SER A 7 -24.18 -4.55 20.81
N PHE A 8 -23.66 -3.79 19.84
CA PHE A 8 -22.24 -3.42 19.84
C PHE A 8 -21.87 -2.55 21.06
N GLU A 9 -22.68 -1.55 21.37
CA GLU A 9 -22.46 -0.66 22.53
C GLU A 9 -22.58 -1.38 23.89
N GLU A 10 -23.40 -2.43 23.97
CA GLU A 10 -23.49 -3.27 25.15
C GLU A 10 -22.23 -4.15 25.30
N LEU A 11 -21.84 -4.83 24.22
CA LEU A 11 -20.63 -5.67 24.21
C LEU A 11 -19.36 -4.86 24.47
N SER A 12 -19.28 -3.59 24.03
CA SER A 12 -18.10 -2.75 24.23
C SER A 12 -17.90 -2.31 25.68
N LYS A 13 -18.93 -2.42 26.52
CA LYS A 13 -18.88 -2.11 27.96
C LYS A 13 -18.49 -3.31 28.81
N LEU A 14 -18.55 -4.52 28.25
CA LEU A 14 -18.14 -5.72 28.96
C LEU A 14 -16.62 -5.68 29.16
N LYS A 15 -16.18 -6.01 30.39
CA LYS A 15 -14.74 -6.15 30.64
C LYS A 15 -14.18 -7.27 29.76
N PRO A 16 -12.94 -7.11 29.24
CA PRO A 16 -12.25 -8.20 28.54
C PRO A 16 -12.29 -9.45 29.42
N SER A 17 -13.04 -10.47 29.01
CA SER A 17 -13.23 -11.67 29.83
C SER A 17 -12.10 -12.67 29.60
N ASN A 18 -11.44 -12.64 28.43
CA ASN A 18 -10.20 -13.32 28.07
C ASN A 18 -9.67 -12.78 26.74
N SER A 19 -8.36 -12.80 26.51
CA SER A 19 -7.77 -12.53 25.20
C SER A 19 -8.18 -13.60 24.20
N ILE A 20 -8.63 -13.18 23.01
CA ILE A 20 -8.98 -14.09 21.92
C ILE A 20 -7.82 -14.12 20.93
N GLU A 21 -7.24 -15.32 20.80
CA GLU A 21 -6.27 -15.62 19.77
C GLU A 21 -6.99 -16.13 18.53
N SER A 22 -6.71 -15.52 17.39
CA SER A 22 -7.14 -16.03 16.09
C SER A 22 -5.93 -16.19 15.19
N SER A 23 -5.92 -17.24 14.39
CA SER A 23 -4.85 -17.49 13.43
C SER A 23 -5.42 -17.87 12.08
N TYR A 24 -4.68 -17.53 11.04
CA TYR A 24 -4.87 -18.03 9.69
C TYR A 24 -3.51 -18.46 9.16
N SER A 25 -3.46 -19.50 8.33
CA SER A 25 -2.24 -19.85 7.63
C SER A 25 -2.55 -20.56 6.33
N ASP A 26 -1.81 -20.21 5.30
CA ASP A 26 -1.69 -20.99 4.09
C ASP A 26 -0.20 -21.21 3.76
N GLN A 27 0.09 -21.59 2.52
CA GLN A 27 1.45 -21.81 2.05
C GLN A 27 2.28 -20.53 1.90
N PHE A 28 1.66 -19.34 1.91
CA PHE A 28 2.29 -18.06 1.61
C PHE A 28 2.41 -17.15 2.83
N ILE A 29 1.43 -17.20 3.73
CA ILE A 29 1.37 -16.34 4.92
C ILE A 29 0.89 -17.10 6.15
N LYS A 30 1.48 -16.76 7.30
CA LYS A 30 0.99 -17.11 8.62
C LYS A 30 0.54 -15.83 9.31
N PHE A 31 -0.64 -15.87 9.88
CA PHE A 31 -1.23 -14.77 10.62
C PHE A 31 -1.56 -15.23 12.04
N LYS A 32 -1.18 -14.42 13.02
CA LYS A 32 -1.61 -14.56 14.41
C LYS A 32 -2.09 -13.23 14.93
N SER A 33 -3.17 -13.24 15.68
CA SER A 33 -3.79 -12.06 16.27
C SER A 33 -3.98 -12.28 17.75
N TYR A 34 -3.71 -11.25 18.53
CA TYR A 34 -4.02 -11.21 19.95
C TYR A 34 -4.82 -9.95 20.23
N ASN A 35 -6.12 -10.15 20.51
CA ASN A 35 -7.06 -9.07 20.78
C ASN A 35 -7.76 -9.33 22.11
N MET A 36 -7.81 -8.32 22.97
CA MET A 36 -8.45 -8.47 24.27
C MET A 36 -9.99 -8.41 24.22
N ASN A 37 -10.58 -7.89 23.13
CA ASN A 37 -11.99 -7.46 23.12
C ASN A 37 -12.80 -7.84 21.86
N TYR A 38 -12.38 -8.80 21.03
CA TYR A 38 -13.11 -9.19 19.82
C TYR A 38 -13.69 -10.61 19.93
N SER A 39 -14.97 -10.72 20.31
CA SER A 39 -15.65 -11.98 20.63
C SER A 39 -16.40 -12.61 19.45
N ASN A 40 -16.81 -13.88 19.60
CA ASN A 40 -17.66 -14.56 18.62
C ASN A 40 -19.03 -13.88 18.46
N GLU A 41 -19.56 -13.26 19.53
CA GLU A 41 -20.77 -12.45 19.50
C GLU A 41 -20.56 -11.20 18.64
N VAL A 42 -19.45 -10.47 18.84
CA VAL A 42 -19.07 -9.31 18.01
C VAL A 42 -18.95 -9.73 16.54
N LYS A 43 -18.22 -10.81 16.26
CA LYS A 43 -18.10 -11.38 14.91
C LYS A 43 -19.46 -11.74 14.30
N SER A 44 -20.37 -12.32 15.09
CA SER A 44 -21.74 -12.64 14.66
C SER A 44 -22.54 -11.40 14.27
N LEU A 45 -22.37 -10.28 14.98
CA LEU A 45 -23.00 -9.01 14.63
C LEU A 45 -22.47 -8.46 13.29
N PHE A 46 -21.15 -8.52 13.07
CA PHE A 46 -20.56 -8.14 11.78
C PHE A 46 -21.03 -9.04 10.64
N ASN A 47 -21.09 -10.36 10.84
CA ASN A 47 -21.62 -11.29 9.84
C ASN A 47 -23.08 -10.98 9.45
N LYS A 48 -23.90 -10.50 10.39
CA LYS A 48 -25.27 -10.03 10.09
C LYS A 48 -25.25 -8.80 9.20
N ILE A 49 -24.36 -7.84 9.47
CA ILE A 49 -24.19 -6.64 8.63
C ILE A 49 -23.70 -7.03 7.26
N ASP A 50 -22.61 -7.79 7.16
CA ASP A 50 -22.01 -8.26 5.91
C ASP A 50 -23.06 -8.89 4.98
N LYS A 51 -23.91 -9.75 5.54
CA LYS A 51 -25.03 -10.37 4.82
C LYS A 51 -26.15 -9.39 4.46
N GLU A 52 -26.45 -8.40 5.31
CA GLU A 52 -27.47 -7.37 5.04
C GLU A 52 -27.06 -6.44 3.90
N ILE A 53 -25.75 -6.18 3.73
CA ILE A 53 -25.21 -5.28 2.70
C ILE A 53 -24.53 -6.01 1.53
N ASN A 54 -24.65 -7.33 1.46
CA ASN A 54 -24.10 -8.19 0.40
C ASN A 54 -22.61 -7.92 0.08
N VAL A 55 -21.72 -8.04 1.06
CA VAL A 55 -20.27 -7.85 0.84
C VAL A 55 -19.72 -8.82 -0.21
N ASP A 56 -20.20 -10.07 -0.23
CA ASP A 56 -19.75 -11.08 -1.20
C ASP A 56 -20.09 -10.68 -2.65
N GLU A 57 -21.28 -10.14 -2.88
CA GLU A 57 -21.68 -9.61 -4.19
C GLU A 57 -20.82 -8.41 -4.59
N SER A 58 -20.46 -7.55 -3.64
CA SER A 58 -19.53 -6.43 -3.89
C SER A 58 -18.13 -6.90 -4.28
N LEU A 59 -17.64 -8.01 -3.71
CA LEU A 59 -16.36 -8.61 -4.07
C LEU A 59 -16.41 -9.17 -5.50
N GLU A 60 -17.49 -9.89 -5.84
CA GLU A 60 -17.71 -10.41 -7.20
C GLU A 60 -17.79 -9.28 -8.22
N ALA A 61 -18.50 -8.18 -7.90
CA ALA A 61 -18.58 -6.99 -8.73
C ALA A 61 -17.20 -6.35 -8.99
N LEU A 62 -16.36 -6.22 -7.95
CA LEU A 62 -15.00 -5.68 -8.09
C LEU A 62 -14.13 -6.55 -9.01
N ILE A 63 -14.23 -7.88 -8.86
CA ILE A 63 -13.43 -8.85 -9.64
C ILE A 63 -13.96 -8.98 -11.07
N SER A 64 -15.24 -8.77 -11.31
CA SER A 64 -15.86 -8.86 -12.64
C SER A 64 -15.70 -7.58 -13.46
N GLY A 65 -15.27 -6.48 -12.83
CA GLY A 65 -15.12 -5.18 -13.48
C GLY A 65 -16.43 -4.39 -13.55
N ASP A 66 -17.38 -4.67 -12.66
CA ASP A 66 -18.63 -3.93 -12.56
C ASP A 66 -18.40 -2.53 -11.95
N LEU A 67 -19.43 -1.69 -12.03
CA LEU A 67 -19.43 -0.33 -11.49
C LEU A 67 -19.45 -0.36 -9.96
N VAL A 68 -18.27 -0.29 -9.35
CA VAL A 68 -18.10 -0.24 -7.89
C VAL A 68 -17.66 1.14 -7.38
N ASN A 69 -17.24 2.03 -8.27
CA ASN A 69 -16.98 3.44 -7.98
C ASN A 69 -18.20 4.27 -8.39
N GLU A 70 -19.21 4.28 -7.51
CA GLU A 70 -20.51 4.91 -7.77
C GLU A 70 -20.39 6.42 -8.01
N SER A 71 -19.49 7.11 -7.29
CA SER A 71 -19.39 8.57 -7.37
C SER A 71 -18.84 9.09 -8.70
N GLU A 72 -18.04 8.25 -9.39
CA GLU A 72 -17.46 8.58 -10.69
C GLU A 72 -18.07 7.75 -11.83
N ASN A 73 -19.05 6.90 -11.52
CA ASN A 73 -19.72 5.98 -12.44
C ASN A 73 -18.73 5.13 -13.26
N ARG A 74 -17.80 4.46 -12.56
CA ARG A 74 -16.71 3.67 -13.16
C ARG A 74 -16.51 2.33 -12.47
N ALA A 75 -15.83 1.42 -13.15
CA ALA A 75 -15.24 0.27 -12.49
C ALA A 75 -14.03 0.72 -11.62
N ALA A 76 -13.50 -0.24 -10.85
CA ALA A 76 -12.23 -0.09 -10.14
C ALA A 76 -11.35 -1.33 -10.39
N PHE A 77 -11.19 -1.71 -11.66
CA PHE A 77 -10.83 -3.06 -12.07
C PHE A 77 -9.32 -3.36 -12.05
N HIS A 78 -8.62 -2.97 -10.98
CA HIS A 78 -7.21 -3.32 -10.77
C HIS A 78 -6.92 -4.84 -10.72
N PRO A 79 -7.83 -5.75 -10.28
CA PRO A 79 -7.63 -7.20 -10.40
C PRO A 79 -7.38 -7.68 -11.84
N LYS A 80 -7.94 -7.00 -12.85
CA LYS A 80 -7.73 -7.32 -14.28
C LYS A 80 -6.25 -7.33 -14.65
N LEU A 81 -5.47 -6.38 -14.14
CA LEU A 81 -4.07 -6.24 -14.52
C LEU A 81 -3.22 -7.45 -14.12
N ARG A 82 -3.51 -8.05 -12.96
CA ARG A 82 -2.79 -9.21 -12.44
C ARG A 82 -3.35 -10.54 -12.96
N ASN A 83 -4.65 -10.61 -13.28
CA ASN A 83 -5.23 -11.73 -14.03
C ASN A 83 -4.70 -11.81 -15.48
N GLN A 84 -4.23 -10.70 -16.03
CA GLN A 84 -3.66 -10.62 -17.37
C GLN A 84 -2.13 -10.81 -17.40
N SER A 85 -1.54 -11.45 -16.39
CA SER A 85 -0.07 -11.64 -16.30
C SER A 85 0.53 -12.30 -17.55
N GLU A 86 -0.12 -13.31 -18.13
CA GLU A 86 0.30 -13.92 -19.41
C GLU A 86 0.21 -12.97 -20.60
N GLN A 87 -0.86 -12.17 -20.66
CA GLN A 87 -1.05 -11.19 -21.73
C GLN A 87 -0.01 -10.06 -21.62
N PHE A 88 0.28 -9.61 -20.40
CA PHE A 88 1.34 -8.66 -20.12
C PHE A 88 2.69 -9.21 -20.55
N LEU A 89 3.01 -10.47 -20.26
CA LEU A 89 4.23 -11.13 -20.74
C LEU A 89 4.33 -11.15 -22.27
N LYS A 90 3.20 -11.36 -22.98
CA LYS A 90 3.17 -11.40 -24.45
C LYS A 90 3.25 -10.03 -25.12
N THR A 91 2.69 -8.98 -24.51
CA THR A 91 2.48 -7.68 -25.20
C THR A 91 3.02 -6.46 -24.48
N GLY A 92 3.00 -6.44 -23.14
CA GLY A 92 3.49 -5.34 -22.32
C GLY A 92 5.00 -5.44 -22.08
N PHE A 93 5.43 -6.58 -21.53
CA PHE A 93 6.82 -6.82 -21.17
C PHE A 93 7.82 -6.66 -22.34
N PRO A 94 7.55 -7.12 -23.58
CA PRO A 94 8.47 -6.91 -24.70
C PRO A 94 8.72 -5.43 -25.02
N LYS A 95 7.73 -4.55 -24.82
CA LYS A 95 7.91 -3.10 -25.01
C LYS A 95 8.84 -2.51 -23.96
N ILE A 96 8.71 -2.94 -22.70
CA ILE A 96 9.56 -2.48 -21.59
C ILE A 96 10.97 -3.05 -21.73
N LYS A 97 11.11 -4.30 -22.17
CA LYS A 97 12.42 -4.90 -22.50
C LYS A 97 13.12 -4.12 -23.61
N LYS A 98 12.41 -3.77 -24.68
CA LYS A 98 12.96 -2.91 -25.73
C LYS A 98 13.39 -1.54 -25.19
N LEU A 99 12.57 -0.91 -24.34
CA LEU A 99 12.95 0.34 -23.67
C LEU A 99 14.25 0.17 -22.87
N LYS A 100 14.36 -0.91 -22.08
CA LYS A 100 15.57 -1.23 -21.33
C LYS A 100 16.80 -1.38 -22.22
N ASP A 101 16.69 -2.15 -23.30
CA ASP A 101 17.79 -2.35 -24.26
C ASP A 101 18.19 -1.01 -24.90
N GLU A 102 17.23 -0.14 -25.23
CA GLU A 102 17.51 1.21 -25.72
C GLU A 102 18.22 2.08 -24.66
N LEU A 103 17.83 2.00 -23.39
CA LEU A 103 18.48 2.75 -22.30
C LEU A 103 19.93 2.29 -22.09
N ILE A 104 20.17 0.98 -22.05
CA ILE A 104 21.51 0.39 -21.93
C ILE A 104 22.39 0.79 -23.11
N THR A 105 21.88 0.63 -24.33
CA THR A 105 22.60 0.98 -25.57
C THR A 105 23.00 2.46 -25.60
N ASN A 106 22.15 3.34 -25.06
CA ASN A 106 22.41 4.77 -24.96
C ASN A 106 23.18 5.19 -23.69
N ASN A 107 23.77 4.22 -22.97
CA ASN A 107 24.52 4.44 -21.72
C ASN A 107 23.73 5.25 -20.67
N LYS A 108 22.42 5.01 -20.58
CA LYS A 108 21.57 5.62 -19.55
C LYS A 108 21.66 4.77 -18.28
N LYS A 109 22.31 5.30 -17.25
CA LYS A 109 22.47 4.64 -15.95
C LYS A 109 21.55 5.22 -14.89
N ASN A 110 21.25 6.51 -14.96
CA ASN A 110 20.47 7.20 -13.95
C ASN A 110 19.04 7.40 -14.45
N ILE A 111 18.08 6.85 -13.71
CA ILE A 111 16.66 6.95 -13.97
C ILE A 111 16.04 7.82 -12.88
N VAL A 112 15.60 9.01 -13.25
CA VAL A 112 14.98 9.97 -12.34
C VAL A 112 13.47 9.96 -12.56
N ILE A 113 12.73 9.49 -11.55
CA ILE A 113 11.27 9.38 -11.58
C ILE A 113 10.67 10.66 -10.99
N LEU A 114 9.80 11.31 -11.76
CA LEU A 114 9.01 12.46 -11.35
C LEU A 114 7.59 11.99 -11.07
N GLY A 115 7.21 11.89 -9.81
CA GLY A 115 5.90 11.35 -9.43
C GLY A 115 5.68 11.39 -7.92
N ILE A 116 4.41 11.51 -7.51
CA ILE A 116 3.99 11.64 -6.11
C ILE A 116 2.83 10.68 -5.82
N GLY A 117 2.64 10.34 -4.54
CA GLY A 117 1.53 9.50 -4.08
C GLY A 117 1.56 8.12 -4.72
N GLY A 118 0.48 7.72 -5.40
CA GLY A 118 0.38 6.37 -5.96
C GLY A 118 1.39 6.08 -7.08
N SER A 119 1.93 7.14 -7.68
CA SER A 119 3.01 7.07 -8.68
C SER A 119 4.41 6.94 -8.07
N TYR A 120 4.52 7.02 -6.75
CA TYR A 120 5.74 6.87 -5.97
C TYR A 120 5.68 5.65 -5.06
N GLU A 121 4.69 5.58 -4.16
CA GLU A 121 4.68 4.61 -3.04
C GLU A 121 4.78 3.16 -3.50
N GLY A 122 3.98 2.77 -4.51
CA GLY A 122 4.01 1.42 -5.06
C GLY A 122 5.34 1.08 -5.74
N SER A 123 5.84 1.98 -6.59
CA SER A 123 7.10 1.78 -7.31
C SER A 123 8.31 1.75 -6.37
N ASN A 124 8.33 2.62 -5.36
CA ASN A 124 9.37 2.66 -4.34
C ASN A 124 9.35 1.35 -3.52
N LEU A 125 8.18 0.90 -3.08
CA LEU A 125 8.03 -0.38 -2.39
C LEU A 125 8.59 -1.54 -3.21
N LEU A 126 8.27 -1.61 -4.51
CA LEU A 126 8.78 -2.68 -5.38
C LEU A 126 10.31 -2.65 -5.51
N LEU A 127 10.90 -1.48 -5.77
CA LEU A 127 12.36 -1.32 -5.89
C LEU A 127 13.09 -1.68 -4.58
N GLU A 128 12.53 -1.30 -3.44
CA GLU A 128 13.13 -1.60 -2.14
C GLU A 128 12.98 -3.07 -1.74
N ALA A 129 11.78 -3.62 -1.89
CA ALA A 129 11.45 -4.97 -1.44
C ALA A 129 12.07 -6.05 -2.32
N LEU A 130 12.25 -5.76 -3.61
CA LEU A 130 12.75 -6.72 -4.60
C LEU A 130 14.18 -6.43 -5.04
N LYS A 131 14.92 -5.63 -4.27
CA LYS A 131 16.32 -5.28 -4.57
C LYS A 131 17.23 -6.50 -4.74
N SER A 132 16.99 -7.61 -4.04
CA SER A 132 17.75 -8.86 -4.21
C SER A 132 17.51 -9.58 -5.55
N PHE A 133 16.48 -9.16 -6.30
CA PHE A 133 16.14 -9.64 -7.64
C PHE A 133 16.54 -8.67 -8.75
N SER A 134 17.17 -7.54 -8.37
CA SER A 134 17.71 -6.52 -9.27
C SER A 134 18.91 -7.07 -10.05
N ASN A 135 19.06 -6.62 -11.29
CA ASN A 135 20.29 -6.79 -12.08
C ASN A 135 21.30 -5.65 -11.86
N GLU A 136 20.95 -4.65 -11.04
CA GLU A 136 21.75 -3.48 -10.69
C GLU A 136 22.28 -2.68 -11.89
N ILE A 137 21.53 -2.67 -12.99
CA ILE A 137 21.91 -1.96 -14.22
C ILE A 137 21.68 -0.44 -14.08
N PHE A 138 20.63 -0.04 -13.37
CA PHE A 138 20.22 1.36 -13.25
C PHE A 138 20.26 1.85 -11.80
N ASN A 139 20.57 3.14 -11.64
CA ASN A 139 20.36 3.89 -10.41
C ASN A 139 19.01 4.59 -10.49
N PHE A 140 18.15 4.38 -9.49
CA PHE A 140 16.82 4.98 -9.43
C PHE A 140 16.79 6.12 -8.42
N TYR A 141 16.25 7.26 -8.84
CA TYR A 141 16.07 8.45 -8.01
C TYR A 141 14.63 8.92 -8.12
N PHE A 142 14.05 9.36 -7.01
CA PHE A 142 12.71 9.92 -7.00
C PHE A 142 12.77 11.42 -6.69
N ILE A 143 11.93 12.18 -7.40
CA ILE A 143 11.59 13.57 -7.08
C ILE A 143 10.07 13.60 -6.93
N ASN A 144 9.63 13.80 -5.69
CA ASN A 144 8.24 13.60 -5.29
C ASN A 144 7.51 14.92 -4.99
N GLY A 145 8.21 16.04 -4.89
CA GLY A 145 7.61 17.33 -4.58
C GLY A 145 7.87 18.40 -5.65
N PRO A 146 7.32 19.60 -5.44
CA PRO A 146 7.59 20.79 -6.23
C PRO A 146 8.80 21.60 -5.71
N ASP A 147 9.47 21.16 -4.63
CA ASP A 147 10.58 21.91 -4.01
C ASP A 147 11.84 21.86 -4.87
N ASP A 148 12.32 23.03 -5.29
CA ASP A 148 13.54 23.19 -6.09
C ASP A 148 14.77 22.58 -5.41
N ASN A 149 14.83 22.59 -4.07
CA ASN A 149 15.96 22.02 -3.34
C ASN A 149 16.02 20.50 -3.48
N GLU A 150 14.87 19.80 -3.44
CA GLU A 150 14.80 18.37 -3.68
C GLU A 150 15.35 18.06 -5.08
N PHE A 151 14.88 18.80 -6.08
CA PHE A 151 15.36 18.65 -7.45
C PHE A 151 16.87 18.89 -7.54
N HIS A 152 17.37 19.96 -6.94
CA HIS A 152 18.80 20.28 -6.97
C HIS A 152 19.67 19.23 -6.26
N GLU A 153 19.23 18.71 -5.12
CA GLU A 153 19.94 17.68 -4.36
C GLU A 153 20.01 16.37 -5.13
N VAL A 154 18.86 15.89 -5.65
CA VAL A 154 18.78 14.65 -6.42
C VAL A 154 19.60 14.71 -7.71
N MET A 155 19.56 15.86 -8.39
CA MET A 155 20.27 16.03 -9.66
C MET A 155 21.74 16.37 -9.50
N ASN A 156 22.22 16.62 -8.28
CA ASN A 156 23.59 17.02 -8.02
C ASN A 156 24.57 15.90 -8.43
N GLY A 157 25.55 16.24 -9.27
CA GLY A 157 26.57 15.30 -9.74
C GLY A 157 26.11 14.28 -10.81
N LEU A 158 24.83 14.28 -11.21
CA LEU A 158 24.36 13.37 -12.26
C LEU A 158 24.76 13.88 -13.67
N PRO A 159 25.40 13.07 -14.52
CA PRO A 159 25.70 13.45 -15.90
C PRO A 159 24.45 13.40 -16.78
N ALA A 160 24.13 14.49 -17.47
CA ALA A 160 22.97 14.58 -18.36
C ALA A 160 23.00 13.57 -19.52
N SER A 161 24.20 13.20 -19.99
CA SER A 161 24.38 12.17 -21.01
C SER A 161 23.89 10.79 -20.55
N GLU A 162 24.08 10.44 -19.27
CA GLU A 162 23.71 9.13 -18.71
C GLU A 162 22.36 9.15 -17.96
N THR A 163 21.65 10.29 -17.95
CA THR A 163 20.40 10.45 -17.21
C THR A 163 19.18 10.43 -18.14
N THR A 164 18.13 9.75 -17.69
CA THR A 164 16.80 9.69 -18.30
C THR A 164 15.75 9.98 -17.23
N PHE A 165 14.63 10.57 -17.64
CA PHE A 165 13.51 10.88 -16.76
C PHE A 165 12.30 9.99 -17.07
N ILE A 166 11.61 9.56 -16.01
CA ILE A 166 10.29 8.94 -16.10
C ILE A 166 9.28 9.91 -15.49
N VAL A 167 8.30 10.35 -16.26
CA VAL A 167 7.21 11.21 -15.80
C VAL A 167 6.00 10.34 -15.48
N SER A 168 5.69 10.23 -14.20
CA SER A 168 4.62 9.36 -13.69
C SER A 168 3.44 10.21 -13.22
N SER A 169 2.43 10.40 -14.07
CA SER A 169 1.21 11.12 -13.72
C SER A 169 0.02 10.62 -14.54
N LYS A 170 -0.98 10.08 -13.85
CA LYS A 170 -2.20 9.56 -14.48
C LYS A 170 -2.91 10.63 -15.31
N SER A 171 -3.08 11.85 -14.77
CA SER A 171 -3.78 12.94 -15.47
C SER A 171 -2.88 13.76 -16.39
N LEU A 172 -1.56 13.73 -16.18
CA LEU A 172 -0.60 14.72 -16.72
C LEU A 172 -0.95 16.18 -16.39
N THR A 173 -1.70 16.39 -15.32
CA THR A 173 -2.07 17.73 -14.82
C THR A 173 -1.61 17.96 -13.38
N THR A 174 -0.97 16.99 -12.75
CA THR A 174 -0.46 17.10 -11.38
C THR A 174 0.57 18.23 -11.29
N HIS A 175 0.28 19.29 -10.52
CA HIS A 175 1.11 20.48 -10.43
C HIS A 175 2.56 20.17 -10.04
N GLU A 176 2.75 19.37 -8.99
CA GLU A 176 4.06 18.99 -8.48
C GLU A 176 4.88 18.27 -9.56
N THR A 177 4.27 17.31 -10.25
CA THR A 177 4.94 16.58 -11.35
C THR A 177 5.23 17.48 -12.56
N LEU A 178 4.34 18.43 -12.88
CA LEU A 178 4.53 19.37 -13.98
C LEU A 178 5.63 20.39 -13.68
N GLU A 179 5.73 20.90 -12.44
CA GLU A 179 6.84 21.76 -12.02
C GLU A 179 8.18 21.01 -12.05
N SER A 180 8.22 19.80 -11.49
CA SER A 180 9.43 18.96 -11.56
C SER A 180 9.82 18.61 -13.00
N LEU A 181 8.84 18.42 -13.90
CA LEU A 181 9.09 18.27 -15.34
C LEU A 181 9.66 19.56 -15.97
N LYS A 182 9.19 20.74 -15.57
CA LYS A 182 9.78 22.02 -16.02
C LYS A 182 11.23 22.13 -15.55
N HIS A 183 11.53 21.75 -14.31
CA HIS A 183 12.90 21.73 -13.77
C HIS A 183 13.79 20.73 -14.52
N ALA A 184 13.30 19.51 -14.79
CA ALA A 184 14.01 18.53 -15.61
C ALA A 184 14.33 19.05 -17.01
N LYS A 185 13.37 19.71 -17.68
CA LYS A 185 13.58 20.32 -19.00
C LYS A 185 14.61 21.45 -18.95
N LYS A 186 14.55 22.34 -17.95
CA LYS A 186 15.53 23.42 -17.76
C LYS A 186 16.94 22.85 -17.51
N TRP A 187 17.04 21.83 -16.65
CA TRP A 187 18.30 21.17 -16.33
C TRP A 187 18.91 20.47 -17.56
N LEU A 188 18.10 19.75 -18.35
CA LEU A 188 18.58 19.14 -19.60
C LEU A 188 19.05 20.17 -20.61
N LYS A 189 18.32 21.28 -20.80
CA LYS A 189 18.75 22.36 -21.72
C LYS A 189 20.08 23.00 -21.32
N LYS A 190 20.35 23.10 -20.02
CA LYS A 190 21.61 23.66 -19.51
C LYS A 190 22.79 22.70 -19.68
N ASN A 191 22.53 21.39 -19.68
CA ASN A 191 23.57 20.35 -19.59
C ASN A 191 23.63 19.42 -20.83
N SER A 192 22.81 19.63 -21.86
CA SER A 192 22.75 18.80 -23.07
C SER A 192 22.23 19.55 -24.30
N TYR A 193 22.36 18.96 -25.49
CA TYR A 193 21.86 19.52 -26.75
C TYR A 193 20.33 19.48 -26.83
N GLU A 194 19.69 20.45 -27.50
CA GLU A 194 18.23 20.59 -27.55
C GLU A 194 17.47 19.34 -28.04
N GLU A 195 18.01 18.63 -29.03
CA GLU A 195 17.38 17.45 -29.60
C GLU A 195 17.28 16.27 -28.60
N SER A 196 18.17 16.25 -27.59
CA SER A 196 18.16 15.24 -26.52
C SER A 196 16.96 15.39 -25.56
N VAL A 197 16.39 16.60 -25.46
CA VAL A 197 15.36 16.92 -24.47
C VAL A 197 14.11 16.08 -24.68
N LYS A 198 13.66 15.86 -25.92
CA LYS A 198 12.45 15.06 -26.20
C LYS A 198 12.65 13.55 -26.09
N SER A 199 13.88 13.05 -26.30
CA SER A 199 14.18 11.61 -26.21
C SER A 199 14.43 11.13 -24.78
N ASN A 200 14.78 12.04 -23.86
CA ASN A 200 15.16 11.70 -22.48
C ASN A 200 13.96 11.52 -21.52
N PHE A 201 12.72 11.64 -21.99
CA PHE A 201 11.52 11.44 -21.16
C PHE A 201 10.74 10.21 -21.60
N ILE A 202 10.46 9.33 -20.65
CA ILE A 202 9.46 8.27 -20.70
C ILE A 202 8.24 8.76 -19.92
N VAL A 203 7.02 8.47 -20.38
CA VAL A 203 5.80 9.03 -19.80
C VAL A 203 4.81 7.93 -19.48
N LEU A 204 4.35 7.89 -18.24
CA LEU A 204 3.37 6.93 -17.72
C LEU A 204 2.08 7.67 -17.38
N THR A 205 1.02 7.46 -18.14
CA THR A 205 -0.20 8.28 -18.05
C THR A 205 -1.46 7.61 -18.59
N ALA A 206 -2.63 8.07 -18.16
CA ALA A 206 -3.90 7.76 -18.81
C ALA A 206 -4.31 8.83 -19.86
N ASN A 207 -3.66 9.99 -19.88
CA ASN A 207 -3.99 11.10 -20.78
C ASN A 207 -3.18 11.03 -22.09
N GLU A 208 -3.54 10.06 -22.95
CA GLU A 208 -2.85 9.82 -24.22
C GLU A 208 -2.79 11.06 -25.13
N LYS A 209 -3.90 11.78 -25.23
CA LYS A 209 -4.02 12.95 -26.12
C LYS A 209 -3.00 14.02 -25.76
N GLU A 210 -2.93 14.42 -24.49
CA GLU A 210 -1.97 15.42 -24.03
C GLU A 210 -0.53 14.90 -24.20
N ALA A 211 -0.27 13.65 -23.81
CA ALA A 211 1.05 13.04 -23.90
C ALA A 211 1.62 13.07 -25.32
N LYS A 212 0.81 12.77 -26.34
CA LYS A 212 1.22 12.79 -27.75
C LYS A 212 1.57 14.19 -28.28
N THR A 213 1.04 15.25 -27.66
CA THR A 213 1.43 16.62 -28.02
C THR A 213 2.80 17.01 -27.44
N LEU A 214 3.14 16.46 -26.28
CA LEU A 214 4.32 16.86 -25.50
C LEU A 214 5.55 15.97 -25.73
N PHE A 215 5.34 14.68 -26.06
CA PHE A 215 6.38 13.65 -26.07
C PHE A 215 6.33 12.75 -27.30
N LYS A 216 7.42 12.03 -27.56
CA LYS A 216 7.49 11.06 -28.67
C LYS A 216 6.60 9.87 -28.34
N GLU A 217 5.75 9.44 -29.28
CA GLU A 217 4.79 8.35 -29.08
C GLU A 217 5.43 7.05 -28.57
N LYS A 218 6.63 6.70 -29.07
CA LYS A 218 7.37 5.51 -28.62
C LYS A 218 7.77 5.52 -27.13
N ASN A 219 7.75 6.67 -26.48
CA ASN A 219 8.11 6.85 -25.08
C ASN A 219 6.88 6.94 -24.15
N ILE A 220 5.67 6.79 -24.69
CA ILE A 220 4.42 6.90 -23.93
C ILE A 220 3.93 5.49 -23.58
N PHE A 221 3.71 5.25 -22.29
CA PHE A 221 3.14 4.02 -21.76
C PHE A 221 1.82 4.34 -21.07
N LEU A 222 0.74 3.75 -21.58
CA LEU A 222 -0.60 4.05 -21.10
C LEU A 222 -0.93 3.30 -19.81
N ILE A 223 -1.68 3.96 -18.93
CA ILE A 223 -2.28 3.41 -17.73
C ILE A 223 -3.80 3.46 -17.93
N ASP A 224 -4.49 2.43 -17.45
CA ASP A 224 -5.94 2.38 -17.48
C ASP A 224 -6.55 3.47 -16.57
N ASP A 225 -7.50 4.24 -17.10
CA ASP A 225 -8.09 5.38 -16.40
C ASP A 225 -9.09 4.96 -15.32
N GLU A 226 -9.51 3.70 -15.28
CA GLU A 226 -10.34 3.12 -14.22
C GLU A 226 -9.52 2.71 -12.99
N ILE A 227 -8.18 2.75 -13.07
CA ILE A 227 -7.31 2.30 -11.99
C ILE A 227 -6.89 3.47 -11.11
N GLY A 228 -7.38 3.50 -9.87
CA GLY A 228 -7.00 4.51 -8.88
C GLY A 228 -5.49 4.52 -8.61
N GLY A 229 -4.92 5.70 -8.33
CA GLY A 229 -3.47 5.86 -8.16
C GLY A 229 -2.88 4.93 -7.09
N ARG A 230 -3.52 4.83 -5.93
CA ARG A 230 -3.11 3.93 -4.83
C ARG A 230 -3.27 2.42 -5.12
N TYR A 231 -3.97 2.07 -6.20
CA TYR A 231 -4.11 0.70 -6.72
C TYR A 231 -3.30 0.48 -8.01
N SER A 232 -2.46 1.45 -8.42
CA SER A 232 -1.84 1.43 -9.74
C SER A 232 -0.55 0.60 -9.83
N VAL A 233 -0.05 0.05 -8.71
CA VAL A 233 1.20 -0.74 -8.64
C VAL A 233 1.22 -1.96 -9.56
N TRP A 234 0.06 -2.43 -10.02
CA TRP A 234 -0.08 -3.52 -11.00
C TRP A 234 0.10 -3.08 -12.46
N SER A 235 0.19 -1.77 -12.71
CA SER A 235 0.16 -1.16 -14.05
C SER A 235 1.54 -0.75 -14.55
N ASN A 236 1.57 -0.10 -15.72
CA ASN A 236 2.77 0.53 -16.27
C ASN A 236 3.39 1.59 -15.36
N ILE A 237 2.71 2.06 -14.30
CA ILE A 237 3.33 2.91 -13.29
C ILE A 237 4.58 2.25 -12.67
N SER A 238 4.62 0.92 -12.65
CA SER A 238 5.70 0.12 -12.09
C SER A 238 6.87 -0.08 -13.06
N ILE A 239 6.88 0.56 -14.23
CA ILE A 239 8.01 0.51 -15.17
C ILE A 239 9.37 0.77 -14.50
N PRO A 240 9.55 1.73 -13.56
CA PRO A 240 10.81 1.87 -12.84
C PRO A 240 11.28 0.55 -12.20
N ALA A 241 10.38 -0.16 -11.50
CA ALA A 241 10.69 -1.45 -10.91
C ALA A 241 10.85 -2.57 -11.97
N ILE A 242 10.01 -2.58 -13.01
CA ILE A 242 10.07 -3.60 -14.08
C ILE A 242 11.39 -3.55 -14.84
N LEU A 243 11.96 -2.35 -15.04
CA LEU A 243 13.30 -2.19 -15.64
C LEU A 243 14.37 -2.91 -14.82
N ASP A 244 14.20 -2.96 -13.50
CA ASP A 244 15.15 -3.53 -12.55
C ASP A 244 14.97 -5.04 -12.37
N ILE A 245 13.73 -5.49 -12.13
CA ILE A 245 13.42 -6.89 -11.76
C ILE A 245 12.98 -7.75 -12.94
N GLU A 246 12.67 -7.15 -14.09
CA GLU A 246 12.28 -7.81 -15.33
C GLU A 246 11.11 -8.81 -15.17
N GLU A 247 11.29 -10.06 -15.60
CA GLU A 247 10.27 -11.13 -15.58
C GLU A 247 9.82 -11.48 -14.16
N ASN A 248 10.57 -11.09 -13.11
CA ASN A 248 10.11 -11.23 -11.74
C ASN A 248 8.85 -10.42 -11.45
N TYR A 249 8.58 -9.35 -12.21
CA TYR A 249 7.31 -8.63 -12.13
C TYR A 249 6.10 -9.53 -12.47
N ILE A 250 6.27 -10.52 -13.35
CA ILE A 250 5.20 -11.48 -13.67
C ILE A 250 4.85 -12.32 -12.43
N LYS A 251 5.85 -12.77 -11.67
CA LYS A 251 5.63 -13.49 -10.41
C LYS A 251 4.90 -12.61 -9.39
N PHE A 252 5.21 -11.31 -9.36
CA PHE A 252 4.47 -10.33 -8.56
C PHE A 252 2.99 -10.24 -8.95
N LEU A 253 2.69 -10.14 -10.25
CA LEU A 253 1.30 -10.20 -10.72
C LEU A 253 0.62 -11.52 -10.34
N GLN A 254 1.30 -12.66 -10.51
CA GLN A 254 0.76 -13.98 -10.16
C GLN A 254 0.44 -14.09 -8.66
N GLY A 255 1.28 -13.52 -7.79
CA GLY A 255 1.03 -13.50 -6.35
C GLY A 255 -0.23 -12.72 -5.97
N GLY A 256 -0.44 -11.57 -6.60
CA GLY A 256 -1.69 -10.82 -6.39
C GLY A 256 -2.91 -11.54 -6.97
N ASN A 257 -2.76 -12.18 -8.13
CA ASN A 257 -3.84 -12.95 -8.75
C ASN A 257 -4.24 -14.19 -7.93
N GLU A 258 -3.28 -14.79 -7.22
CA GLU A 258 -3.59 -15.87 -6.28
C GLU A 258 -4.53 -15.40 -5.17
N VAL A 259 -4.41 -14.15 -4.70
CA VAL A 259 -5.36 -13.58 -3.74
C VAL A 259 -6.74 -13.38 -4.38
N ASP A 260 -6.83 -12.92 -5.63
CA ASP A 260 -8.12 -12.83 -6.36
C ASP A 260 -8.82 -14.20 -6.45
N ARG A 261 -8.03 -15.25 -6.67
CA ARG A 261 -8.52 -16.62 -6.71
C ARG A 261 -8.98 -17.07 -5.32
N LEU A 262 -8.17 -16.86 -4.28
CA LEU A 262 -8.46 -17.30 -2.92
C LEU A 262 -9.66 -16.55 -2.31
N ILE A 263 -9.79 -15.24 -2.52
CA ILE A 263 -10.93 -14.47 -2.01
C ILE A 263 -12.25 -14.98 -2.58
N THR A 264 -12.23 -15.57 -3.78
CA THR A 264 -13.42 -16.14 -4.43
C THR A 264 -13.65 -17.59 -4.01
N SER A 265 -12.59 -18.40 -4.03
CA SER A 265 -12.68 -19.87 -3.96
C SER A 265 -12.39 -20.50 -2.59
N ASP A 266 -11.71 -19.80 -1.68
CA ASP A 266 -11.33 -20.30 -0.36
C ASP A 266 -12.14 -19.58 0.74
N LYS A 267 -13.06 -20.33 1.36
CA LYS A 267 -13.91 -19.83 2.44
C LYS A 267 -13.10 -19.38 3.66
N SER A 268 -12.05 -20.11 4.02
CA SER A 268 -11.20 -19.80 5.18
C SER A 268 -10.43 -18.50 4.96
N PHE A 269 -9.85 -18.33 3.76
CA PHE A 269 -9.17 -17.09 3.38
C PHE A 269 -10.13 -15.90 3.38
N LYS A 270 -11.31 -16.05 2.75
CA LYS A 270 -12.34 -15.00 2.75
C LYS A 270 -12.78 -14.61 4.16
N GLU A 271 -13.07 -15.58 5.02
CA GLU A 271 -13.43 -15.34 6.41
C GLU A 271 -12.31 -14.63 7.19
N PHE A 272 -11.05 -14.97 6.91
CA PHE A 272 -9.88 -14.30 7.50
C PHE A 272 -9.81 -12.81 7.12
N ILE A 273 -9.93 -12.45 5.84
CA ILE A 273 -9.87 -11.03 5.42
C ILE A 273 -11.06 -10.23 5.94
N LYS A 274 -12.25 -10.83 5.97
CA LYS A 274 -13.43 -10.23 6.61
C LYS A 274 -13.19 -9.98 8.09
N ASP A 275 -12.63 -10.95 8.80
CA ASP A 275 -12.35 -10.84 10.23
C ASP A 275 -11.34 -9.73 10.57
N LEU A 276 -10.31 -9.55 9.74
CA LEU A 276 -9.39 -8.40 9.83
C LEU A 276 -10.16 -7.07 9.74
N SER A 277 -11.02 -6.95 8.73
CA SER A 277 -11.81 -5.74 8.49
C SER A 277 -12.80 -5.44 9.63
N TYR A 278 -13.43 -6.47 10.18
CA TYR A 278 -14.35 -6.33 11.31
C TYR A 278 -13.65 -5.85 12.58
N LYS A 279 -12.44 -6.39 12.85
CA LYS A 279 -11.61 -5.96 13.98
C LYS A 279 -11.25 -4.49 13.88
N ASP A 280 -10.81 -4.03 12.71
CA ASP A 280 -10.46 -2.63 12.49
C ASP A 280 -11.63 -1.69 12.80
N ILE A 281 -12.82 -2.04 12.31
CA ILE A 281 -14.03 -1.24 12.51
C ILE A 281 -14.47 -1.27 13.98
N TRP A 282 -14.41 -2.44 14.62
CA TRP A 282 -14.73 -2.62 16.03
C TRP A 282 -13.85 -1.78 16.94
N GLU A 283 -12.54 -1.90 16.74
CA GLU A 283 -11.49 -1.20 17.46
C GLU A 283 -11.67 0.32 17.37
N ASN A 284 -11.85 0.82 16.14
CA ASN A 284 -12.01 2.25 15.90
C ASN A 284 -13.33 2.79 16.49
N ASN A 285 -14.47 2.15 16.17
CA ASN A 285 -15.79 2.69 16.48
C ASN A 285 -16.22 2.50 17.94
N PHE A 286 -15.78 1.44 18.62
CA PHE A 286 -16.32 1.09 19.94
C PHE A 286 -15.27 1.01 21.05
N LEU A 287 -14.00 0.80 20.73
CA LEU A 287 -12.94 0.62 21.73
C LEU A 287 -11.93 1.78 21.81
N ASN A 288 -12.10 2.82 20.98
CA ASN A 288 -11.22 3.99 20.92
C ASN A 288 -9.77 3.67 20.50
N PHE A 289 -9.57 2.63 19.70
CA PHE A 289 -8.30 2.33 19.03
C PHE A 289 -8.27 3.09 17.70
N ASN A 290 -8.03 4.40 17.77
CA ASN A 290 -8.10 5.29 16.60
C ASN A 290 -6.85 5.23 15.72
N ASN A 291 -5.77 4.65 16.24
CA ASN A 291 -4.46 4.60 15.60
C ASN A 291 -4.07 3.16 15.30
N ARG A 292 -3.57 2.91 14.08
CA ARG A 292 -2.99 1.63 13.70
C ARG A 292 -1.56 1.79 13.22
N ILE A 293 -0.65 0.99 13.77
CA ILE A 293 0.78 1.07 13.51
C ILE A 293 1.23 -0.16 12.72
N LEU A 294 1.87 0.07 11.57
CA LEU A 294 2.40 -1.00 10.71
C LEU A 294 3.93 -1.06 10.87
N LEU A 295 4.46 -2.17 11.38
CA LEU A 295 5.86 -2.32 11.74
C LEU A 295 6.52 -3.47 10.98
N SER A 296 7.41 -3.13 10.06
CA SER A 296 8.19 -4.10 9.29
C SER A 296 9.45 -4.51 10.04
N TYR A 297 9.53 -5.79 10.42
CA TYR A 297 10.73 -6.45 10.95
C TYR A 297 11.49 -7.18 9.85
N SER A 298 11.53 -6.57 8.67
CA SER A 298 12.41 -6.94 7.58
C SER A 298 12.73 -5.69 6.76
N TRP A 299 14.01 -5.47 6.47
CA TRP A 299 14.49 -4.25 5.80
C TRP A 299 13.92 -4.05 4.38
N PRO A 300 13.76 -5.10 3.55
CA PRO A 300 13.09 -4.98 2.26
C PRO A 300 11.66 -4.44 2.34
N LEU A 301 10.91 -4.72 3.42
CA LEU A 301 9.52 -4.29 3.59
C LEU A 301 9.37 -2.92 4.28
N ARG A 302 10.45 -2.14 4.45
CA ARG A 302 10.42 -0.89 5.23
C ARG A 302 9.45 0.18 4.71
N SER A 303 9.15 0.18 3.40
CA SER A 303 8.19 1.13 2.78
C SER A 303 6.77 0.58 2.66
N PHE A 304 6.53 -0.69 3.03
CA PHE A 304 5.16 -1.24 3.01
C PHE A 304 4.19 -0.42 3.89
N PRO A 305 4.57 0.05 5.10
CA PRO A 305 3.72 0.93 5.89
C PRO A 305 3.31 2.22 5.18
N ASN A 306 4.18 2.85 4.38
CA ASN A 306 3.84 4.08 3.65
C ASN A 306 2.86 3.79 2.50
N TYR A 307 3.08 2.70 1.77
CA TYR A 307 2.16 2.22 0.75
C TYR A 307 0.76 1.95 1.34
N ALA A 308 0.70 1.20 2.44
CA ALA A 308 -0.56 0.88 3.13
C ALA A 308 -1.23 2.14 3.71
N GLN A 309 -0.44 3.09 4.22
CA GLN A 309 -0.95 4.38 4.72
C GLN A 309 -1.73 5.11 3.62
N GLN A 310 -1.15 5.26 2.42
CA GLN A 310 -1.86 5.88 1.31
C GLN A 310 -3.09 5.04 0.90
N LEU A 311 -2.89 3.74 0.70
CA LEU A 311 -3.95 2.82 0.27
C LEU A 311 -5.19 2.95 1.16
N GLU A 312 -5.00 3.00 2.48
CA GLU A 312 -6.12 2.95 3.42
C GLU A 312 -6.62 4.32 3.85
N MET A 313 -5.75 5.29 4.14
CA MET A 313 -6.20 6.61 4.59
C MET A 313 -6.89 7.36 3.46
N GLU A 314 -6.42 7.24 2.21
CA GLU A 314 -7.06 7.89 1.06
C GLU A 314 -8.36 7.16 0.64
N SER A 315 -8.42 5.83 0.79
CA SER A 315 -9.63 5.05 0.47
C SER A 315 -10.72 5.17 1.54
N LEU A 316 -10.34 5.01 2.82
CA LEU A 316 -11.26 4.92 3.95
C LEU A 316 -11.48 6.26 4.65
N GLY A 317 -10.62 7.26 4.42
CA GLY A 317 -10.70 8.60 5.02
C GLY A 317 -11.82 9.44 4.45
N LYS A 318 -13.05 8.94 4.56
CA LYS A 318 -14.28 9.53 4.02
C LYS A 318 -15.21 9.96 5.14
N PRO A 319 -16.14 10.90 4.88
CA PRO A 319 -17.26 11.15 5.77
C PRO A 319 -18.03 9.84 6.03
N ALA A 320 -18.49 9.65 7.27
CA ALA A 320 -19.31 8.49 7.60
C ALA A 320 -20.62 8.50 6.79
N ASN A 321 -20.98 7.36 6.21
CA ASN A 321 -22.25 7.24 5.50
C ASN A 321 -23.42 7.36 6.51
N PRO A 322 -24.41 8.24 6.28
CA PRO A 322 -25.57 8.38 7.17
C PRO A 322 -26.38 7.08 7.39
N LYS A 323 -26.36 6.15 6.43
CA LYS A 323 -27.00 4.83 6.51
C LYS A 323 -26.22 3.82 7.34
N SER A 324 -24.92 4.07 7.55
CA SER A 324 -24.06 3.23 8.36
C SER A 324 -24.27 3.47 9.86
N ILE A 325 -24.23 2.39 10.63
CA ILE A 325 -24.21 2.49 12.10
C ILE A 325 -22.85 2.96 12.63
N PHE A 326 -21.79 2.80 11.83
CA PHE A 326 -20.43 3.21 12.18
C PHE A 326 -20.25 4.70 11.90
N LYS A 327 -19.62 5.41 12.84
CA LYS A 327 -19.42 6.87 12.79
C LYS A 327 -17.99 7.29 12.53
N LYS A 328 -17.04 6.39 12.80
CA LYS A 328 -15.63 6.54 12.42
C LYS A 328 -15.33 5.65 11.22
N THR A 329 -14.54 6.17 10.29
CA THR A 329 -14.16 5.49 9.05
C THR A 329 -12.72 4.96 9.14
N SER A 330 -11.74 5.66 8.56
CA SER A 330 -10.32 5.28 8.64
C SER A 330 -9.75 5.45 10.06
N GLN A 331 -8.79 4.58 10.41
CA GLN A 331 -7.86 4.82 11.50
C GLN A 331 -6.71 5.70 11.01
N THR A 332 -6.04 6.43 11.91
CA THR A 332 -4.77 7.06 11.56
C THR A 332 -3.70 5.98 11.47
N ILE A 333 -3.11 5.82 10.29
CA ILE A 333 -2.09 4.83 10.01
C ILE A 333 -0.73 5.51 9.99
N PHE A 334 0.26 4.91 10.64
CA PHE A 334 1.67 5.27 10.51
C PHE A 334 2.54 4.05 10.82
N GLY A 335 3.86 4.16 10.68
CA GLY A 335 4.72 3.02 10.91
C GLY A 335 6.09 3.14 10.29
N GLY A 336 6.69 1.99 9.97
CA GLY A 336 7.97 1.92 9.28
C GLY A 336 8.78 0.70 9.69
N PHE A 337 10.11 0.83 9.65
CA PHE A 337 11.02 -0.22 10.07
C PHE A 337 11.00 -0.41 11.60
N GLY A 338 10.59 -1.59 12.05
CA GLY A 338 10.35 -1.93 13.46
C GLY A 338 11.53 -1.63 14.39
N PRO A 339 12.76 -2.10 14.10
CA PRO A 339 13.93 -1.78 14.91
C PRO A 339 14.20 -0.28 15.04
N LYS A 340 13.99 0.52 13.98
CA LYS A 340 14.12 1.98 14.06
C LYS A 340 13.03 2.59 14.94
N ALA A 341 11.79 2.10 14.81
CA ALA A 341 10.64 2.57 15.59
C ALA A 341 10.81 2.33 17.10
N GLN A 342 11.47 1.22 17.49
CA GLN A 342 11.80 0.93 18.89
C GLN A 342 12.59 2.06 19.58
N HIS A 343 13.41 2.78 18.83
CA HIS A 343 14.21 3.91 19.32
C HIS A 343 13.57 5.27 19.05
N SER A 344 12.28 5.31 18.72
CA SER A 344 11.56 6.55 18.43
C SER A 344 10.29 6.69 19.28
N TYR A 345 9.27 5.88 19.03
CA TYR A 345 7.94 6.05 19.64
C TYR A 345 7.45 4.83 20.43
N PHE A 346 8.26 3.78 20.58
CA PHE A 346 7.88 2.60 21.38
C PHE A 346 7.65 2.91 22.86
N GLN A 347 8.30 3.95 23.41
CA GLN A 347 7.98 4.44 24.75
C GLN A 347 6.48 4.75 24.90
N GLN A 348 5.88 5.39 23.90
CA GLN A 348 4.45 5.70 23.88
C GLN A 348 3.61 4.42 23.73
N LEU A 349 4.07 3.43 22.98
CA LEU A 349 3.37 2.15 22.84
C LEU A 349 3.42 1.32 24.13
N HIS A 350 4.53 1.36 24.85
CA HIS A 350 4.74 0.55 26.05
C HIS A 350 4.10 1.14 27.30
N GLN A 351 4.17 2.46 27.47
CA GLN A 351 3.81 3.13 28.72
C GLN A 351 2.97 4.40 28.53
N GLY A 352 2.59 4.73 27.28
CA GLY A 352 1.64 5.79 27.00
C GLY A 352 0.22 5.42 27.40
N THR A 353 -0.68 6.38 27.28
CA THR A 353 -2.09 6.26 27.69
C THR A 353 -3.05 6.00 26.53
N GLU A 354 -2.55 5.99 25.30
CA GLU A 354 -3.35 5.78 24.10
C GLU A 354 -3.44 4.29 23.73
N ASN A 355 -4.53 3.93 23.06
CA ASN A 355 -4.77 2.59 22.56
C ASN A 355 -4.27 2.47 21.11
N TYR A 356 -3.57 1.38 20.80
CA TYR A 356 -3.02 1.14 19.47
C TYR A 356 -3.33 -0.25 18.96
N SER A 357 -3.70 -0.33 17.69
CA SER A 357 -3.66 -1.57 16.93
C SER A 357 -2.29 -1.66 16.26
N VAL A 358 -1.58 -2.78 16.37
CA VAL A 358 -0.21 -2.92 15.84
C VAL A 358 -0.11 -4.15 14.94
N ASP A 359 0.19 -3.91 13.65
CA ASP A 359 0.42 -4.95 12.65
C ASP A 359 1.94 -5.13 12.46
N PHE A 360 2.48 -6.26 12.90
CA PHE A 360 3.87 -6.66 12.70
C PHE A 360 4.02 -7.45 11.39
N PHE A 361 5.04 -7.14 10.59
CA PHE A 361 5.37 -7.87 9.37
C PHE A 361 6.76 -8.48 9.48
N SER A 362 6.89 -9.77 9.18
CA SER A 362 8.17 -10.46 9.08
C SER A 362 8.13 -11.55 8.02
N ASN A 363 9.23 -12.26 7.84
CA ASN A 363 9.30 -13.46 7.02
C ASN A 363 9.97 -14.62 7.77
N ILE A 364 9.64 -15.85 7.37
CA ILE A 364 10.17 -17.07 8.01
C ILE A 364 11.70 -17.16 7.88
N GLU A 365 12.27 -16.73 6.75
CA GLU A 365 13.73 -16.78 6.52
C GLU A 365 14.53 -15.84 7.45
N ASP A 366 13.88 -14.83 8.03
CA ASP A 366 14.51 -13.96 9.02
C ASP A 366 14.46 -14.54 10.45
N ARG A 367 13.76 -15.67 10.67
CA ARG A 367 13.77 -16.44 11.93
C ARG A 367 14.97 -17.38 12.11
N VAL A 368 16.13 -17.06 11.54
CA VAL A 368 17.34 -17.76 11.99
C VAL A 368 17.59 -17.31 13.43
N ASP A 369 17.51 -18.24 14.41
CA ASP A 369 17.47 -18.00 15.87
C ASP A 369 18.63 -17.15 16.46
N GLU A 370 19.58 -16.74 15.63
CA GLU A 370 20.71 -15.90 16.00
C GLU A 370 20.57 -14.42 15.56
N LYS A 371 19.70 -14.09 14.60
CA LYS A 371 19.55 -12.71 14.11
C LYS A 371 18.89 -11.81 15.17
N LEU A 372 19.53 -10.66 15.45
CA LEU A 372 19.03 -9.68 16.43
C LEU A 372 17.61 -9.19 16.10
N ILE A 373 17.28 -8.96 14.83
CA ILE A 373 15.95 -8.49 14.40
C ILE A 373 14.83 -9.48 14.78
N SER A 374 15.10 -10.79 14.70
CA SER A 374 14.15 -11.83 15.12
C SER A 374 13.95 -11.79 16.63
N LYS A 375 15.03 -11.70 17.42
CA LYS A 375 14.96 -11.57 18.88
C LYS A 375 14.21 -10.31 19.31
N GLN A 376 14.46 -9.19 18.63
CA GLN A 376 13.73 -7.94 18.82
C GLN A 376 12.24 -8.10 18.53
N LEU A 377 11.87 -8.72 17.41
CA LEU A 377 10.45 -9.01 17.10
C LEU A 377 9.80 -9.88 18.19
N GLN A 378 10.43 -11.00 18.55
CA GLN A 378 9.89 -11.91 19.57
C GLN A 378 9.74 -11.22 20.92
N ALA A 379 10.71 -10.39 21.32
CA ALA A 379 10.62 -9.59 22.54
C ALA A 379 9.42 -8.65 22.50
N GLN A 380 9.20 -7.91 21.41
CA GLN A 380 8.08 -6.98 21.30
C GLN A 380 6.72 -7.70 21.24
N LEU A 381 6.62 -8.81 20.49
CA LEU A 381 5.41 -9.65 20.49
C LEU A 381 5.09 -10.17 21.89
N THR A 382 6.12 -10.57 22.66
CA THR A 382 5.94 -11.04 24.04
C THR A 382 5.47 -9.89 24.95
N LEU A 383 6.15 -8.74 24.92
CA LEU A 383 5.83 -7.59 25.75
C LEU A 383 4.41 -7.06 25.51
N PHE A 384 3.98 -6.98 24.25
CA PHE A 384 2.63 -6.52 23.91
C PHE A 384 1.54 -7.56 24.18
N LYS A 385 1.87 -8.86 24.10
CA LYS A 385 0.93 -9.92 24.43
C LYS A 385 0.69 -9.99 25.93
N ASN A 386 1.74 -10.09 26.72
CA ASN A 386 1.70 -10.13 28.18
C ASN A 386 3.06 -9.71 28.73
N CYS A 387 3.10 -8.59 29.47
CA CYS A 387 4.30 -8.19 30.18
C CYS A 387 4.78 -9.32 31.11
N PRO A 388 6.04 -9.78 30.97
CA PRO A 388 6.62 -10.80 31.85
C PRO A 388 6.51 -10.43 33.33
N GLU A 389 6.26 -11.42 34.20
CA GLU A 389 6.13 -11.21 35.65
C GLU A 389 7.36 -10.54 36.28
N GLU A 390 8.55 -10.86 35.77
CA GLU A 390 9.82 -10.28 36.21
C GLU A 390 9.93 -8.75 36.00
N LEU A 391 9.14 -8.18 35.08
CA LEU A 391 9.08 -6.74 34.83
C LEU A 391 7.92 -6.05 35.55
N LYS A 392 6.96 -6.79 36.12
CA LYS A 392 5.79 -6.18 36.76
C LYS A 392 6.19 -5.43 38.02
N GLY A 393 5.73 -4.18 38.15
CA GLY A 393 6.11 -3.28 39.24
C GLY A 393 7.49 -2.62 39.08
N SER A 394 8.24 -2.92 38.02
CA SER A 394 9.49 -2.24 37.69
C SER A 394 9.26 -0.96 36.87
N LYS A 395 10.31 -0.18 36.63
CA LYS A 395 10.23 1.02 35.76
C LYS A 395 10.10 0.64 34.28
N GLU A 396 10.50 -0.58 33.93
CA GLU A 396 10.48 -1.18 32.61
C GLU A 396 9.16 -1.94 32.35
N GLU A 397 8.22 -1.96 33.30
CA GLU A 397 6.91 -2.59 33.13
C GLU A 397 6.19 -2.02 31.89
N VAL A 398 5.79 -2.92 30.99
CA VAL A 398 4.97 -2.59 29.82
C VAL A 398 3.51 -2.66 30.20
N LYS A 399 2.83 -1.51 30.17
CA LYS A 399 1.39 -1.35 30.52
C LYS A 399 0.54 -1.08 29.29
N ALA A 400 1.07 -1.40 28.12
CA ALA A 400 0.48 -1.17 26.82
C ALA A 400 -0.94 -1.77 26.73
N ASN A 401 -1.91 -0.97 26.29
CA ASN A 401 -3.19 -1.49 25.81
C ASN A 401 -3.14 -1.60 24.28
N VAL A 402 -2.46 -2.65 23.81
CA VAL A 402 -2.20 -2.90 22.39
C VAL A 402 -2.92 -4.15 21.96
N ASN A 403 -3.68 -4.03 20.88
CA ASN A 403 -4.13 -5.17 20.10
C ASN A 403 -3.10 -5.41 19.00
N LEU A 404 -2.63 -6.64 18.84
CA LEU A 404 -1.56 -6.94 17.86
C LEU A 404 -1.96 -8.00 16.86
N ASN A 405 -1.46 -7.82 15.65
CA ASN A 405 -1.44 -8.80 14.59
C ASN A 405 0.00 -9.06 14.17
N HIS A 406 0.31 -10.30 13.83
CA HIS A 406 1.58 -10.70 13.27
C HIS A 406 1.34 -11.39 11.93
N PHE A 407 1.74 -10.72 10.86
CA PHE A 407 1.78 -11.22 9.50
C PHE A 407 3.19 -11.72 9.19
N GLU A 408 3.32 -13.01 8.95
CA GLU A 408 4.57 -13.67 8.67
C GLU A 408 4.53 -14.29 7.27
N LEU A 409 5.25 -13.69 6.33
CA LEU A 409 5.37 -14.17 4.96
C LEU A 409 6.30 -15.39 4.93
N ALA A 410 6.03 -16.37 4.08
CA ALA A 410 6.93 -17.51 3.93
C ALA A 410 8.33 -17.08 3.44
N LYS A 411 8.38 -16.09 2.53
CA LYS A 411 9.60 -15.46 2.01
C LYS A 411 9.29 -14.04 1.52
N ILE A 412 10.33 -13.25 1.29
CA ILE A 412 10.21 -11.93 0.64
C ILE A 412 10.70 -12.08 -0.79
N ASP A 413 9.75 -12.32 -1.69
CA ASP A 413 9.99 -12.44 -3.12
C ASP A 413 8.85 -11.76 -3.89
N PRO A 414 8.95 -11.63 -5.23
CA PRO A 414 7.94 -10.93 -6.01
C PRO A 414 6.53 -11.49 -5.79
N PHE A 415 6.39 -12.82 -5.75
CA PHE A 415 5.09 -13.46 -5.55
C PHE A 415 4.49 -13.11 -4.18
N HIS A 416 5.27 -13.24 -3.10
CA HIS A 416 4.76 -13.00 -1.75
C HIS A 416 4.46 -11.52 -1.50
N LEU A 417 5.22 -10.62 -2.12
CA LEU A 417 4.91 -9.20 -2.09
C LEU A 417 3.59 -8.89 -2.81
N GLY A 418 3.37 -9.47 -3.99
CA GLY A 418 2.10 -9.36 -4.72
C GLY A 418 0.93 -9.91 -3.90
N TYR A 419 1.13 -11.06 -3.26
CA TYR A 419 0.15 -11.64 -2.36
C TYR A 419 -0.18 -10.70 -1.20
N LEU A 420 0.82 -10.16 -0.50
CA LEU A 420 0.62 -9.24 0.63
C LEU A 420 -0.13 -7.95 0.22
N ILE A 421 0.25 -7.35 -0.91
CA ILE A 421 -0.39 -6.12 -1.39
C ILE A 421 -1.85 -6.37 -1.74
N ALA A 422 -2.16 -7.42 -2.53
CA ALA A 422 -3.53 -7.73 -2.91
C ALA A 422 -4.40 -8.07 -1.69
N LEU A 423 -3.84 -8.78 -0.71
CA LEU A 423 -4.50 -9.05 0.58
C LEU A 423 -4.93 -7.75 1.26
N TRP A 424 -4.02 -6.77 1.32
CA TRP A 424 -4.28 -5.46 1.92
C TRP A 424 -5.33 -4.64 1.15
N GLU A 425 -5.32 -4.72 -0.19
CA GLU A 425 -6.33 -4.10 -1.03
C GLU A 425 -7.73 -4.67 -0.75
N TYR A 426 -7.88 -6.00 -0.60
CA TYR A 426 -9.15 -6.61 -0.24
C TYR A 426 -9.58 -6.30 1.21
N ARG A 427 -8.66 -6.27 2.17
CA ARG A 427 -8.94 -5.78 3.53
C ARG A 427 -9.52 -4.36 3.50
N THR A 428 -8.90 -3.48 2.71
CA THR A 428 -9.35 -2.09 2.52
C THR A 428 -10.75 -2.06 1.91
N PHE A 429 -10.99 -2.83 0.84
CA PHE A 429 -12.27 -2.86 0.15
C PHE A 429 -13.40 -3.38 1.03
N ILE A 430 -13.20 -4.50 1.74
CA ILE A 430 -14.21 -5.07 2.65
C ILE A 430 -14.51 -4.09 3.78
N THR A 431 -13.49 -3.45 4.35
CA THR A 431 -13.65 -2.40 5.37
C THR A 431 -14.54 -1.27 4.85
N ALA A 432 -14.27 -0.76 3.64
CA ALA A 432 -15.08 0.28 3.02
C ALA A 432 -16.54 -0.13 2.83
N LYS A 433 -16.78 -1.38 2.40
CA LYS A 433 -18.13 -1.91 2.19
C LYS A 433 -18.91 -2.02 3.50
N ILE A 434 -18.33 -2.56 4.57
CA ILE A 434 -18.98 -2.60 5.89
C ILE A 434 -19.27 -1.18 6.42
N LEU A 435 -18.37 -0.23 6.18
CA LEU A 435 -18.59 1.20 6.49
C LEU A 435 -19.60 1.88 5.56
N GLN A 436 -19.97 1.23 4.45
CA GLN A 436 -20.82 1.74 3.36
C GLN A 436 -20.28 3.03 2.72
N ILE A 437 -18.97 3.13 2.53
CA ILE A 437 -18.32 4.28 1.87
C ILE A 437 -17.70 3.86 0.53
N ASN A 438 -17.45 4.83 -0.35
CA ASN A 438 -16.74 4.58 -1.61
C ASN A 438 -15.21 4.62 -1.37
N PRO A 439 -14.47 3.52 -1.57
CA PRO A 439 -13.02 3.51 -1.39
C PRO A 439 -12.23 4.05 -2.59
N PHE A 440 -12.87 4.36 -3.71
CA PHE A 440 -12.16 4.62 -4.98
C PHE A 440 -12.03 6.10 -5.34
N ASP A 441 -12.88 6.98 -4.83
CA ASP A 441 -12.76 8.43 -5.03
C ASP A 441 -11.77 9.10 -4.05
N GLN A 442 -11.47 10.38 -4.27
CA GLN A 442 -10.63 11.19 -3.38
C GLN A 442 -10.91 12.71 -3.47
N PHE A 443 -12.17 13.14 -3.46
CA PHE A 443 -12.49 14.58 -3.61
C PHE A 443 -11.86 15.51 -2.57
N GLY A 444 -11.48 14.98 -1.40
CA GLY A 444 -10.87 15.73 -0.31
C GLY A 444 -9.56 16.44 -0.67
N VAL A 445 -8.83 15.99 -1.69
CA VAL A 445 -7.58 16.62 -2.12
C VAL A 445 -7.76 17.77 -3.14
N GLU A 446 -8.95 17.90 -3.72
CA GLU A 446 -9.20 18.86 -4.82
C GLU A 446 -9.27 20.32 -4.34
N ALA A 447 -9.72 20.55 -3.10
CA ALA A 447 -9.80 21.90 -2.54
C ALA A 447 -8.42 22.56 -2.43
N GLY A 448 -7.41 21.80 -1.99
CA GLY A 448 -6.02 22.26 -1.92
C GLY A 448 -5.48 22.63 -3.30
N LYS A 449 -5.68 21.75 -4.31
CA LYS A 449 -5.25 21.99 -5.69
C LYS A 449 -5.82 23.27 -6.28
N LYS A 450 -7.15 23.47 -6.15
CA LYS A 450 -7.84 24.66 -6.67
C LYS A 450 -7.39 25.95 -5.99
N LEU A 451 -7.12 25.90 -4.69
CA LEU A 451 -6.62 27.07 -3.97
C LEU A 451 -5.18 27.41 -4.39
N THR A 452 -4.33 26.40 -4.57
CA THR A 452 -2.96 26.57 -5.11
C THR A 452 -2.97 27.16 -6.51
N GLU A 453 -3.85 26.72 -7.42
CA GLU A 453 -3.98 27.31 -8.77
C GLU A 453 -4.38 28.80 -8.75
N LYS A 454 -5.08 29.23 -7.70
CA LYS A 454 -5.60 30.60 -7.57
C LYS A 454 -4.59 31.57 -6.96
N LEU A 455 -3.71 31.07 -6.07
CA LEU A 455 -2.67 31.85 -5.39
C LEU A 455 -1.45 32.02 -6.30
#